data_AF-A0A7Y0S8J6-F1
#
_entry.id   AF-A0A7Y0S8J6-F1
#
_cell.length_a   1.000
_cell.length_b   1.000
_cell.length_c   1.000
_cell.angle_alpha   90.00
_cell.angle_beta   90.00
_cell.angle_gamma   90.00
#
_symmetry.space_group_name_H-M   'P 1'
#
loop_
_entity.id
_entity.type
_entity.pdbx_description
1 polymer ?
#
loop_
_entity_poly.entity_id
_entity_poly.type
_entity_poly.pdbx_seq_one_letter_code
_entity_poly.pdbx_strand_id
1 'polypeptide(L)' 'MCQVFFIDDEADLRLAIEQTFELADIDAKFFVDAESALIAM' A
#
# COMPACT_ATOMS: atom_id res chain seq x y z
N MET A 1 -10.86 -4.58 -7.09
CA MET A 1 -10.49 -3.62 -8.15
C MET A 1 -9.69 -2.57 -7.41
N CYS A 2 -8.42 -2.87 -7.12
CA CYS A 2 -7.58 -2.09 -6.22
C CYS A 2 -7.52 -0.65 -6.72
N GLN A 3 -8.02 0.31 -5.94
CA GLN A 3 -7.97 1.74 -6.31
C GLN A 3 -6.88 2.50 -5.57
N VAL A 4 -6.22 1.89 -4.59
CA VAL A 4 -5.26 2.58 -3.73
C VAL A 4 -3.89 1.93 -3.84
N PHE A 5 -2.92 2.72 -4.27
CA PHE A 5 -1.50 2.40 -4.18
C PHE A 5 -0.96 3.20 -3.00
N PHE A 6 -0.52 2.51 -1.95
CA PHE A 6 0.14 3.11 -0.81
C PHE A 6 1.65 2.92 -0.96
N ILE A 7 2.40 4.01 -0.99
CA ILE A 7 3.85 4.01 -1.24
C ILE A 7 4.50 4.74 -0.09
N ASP A 8 5.34 4.04 0.65
CA ASP A 8 6.11 4.59 1.76
C ASP A 8 7.34 3.72 1.97
N ASP A 9 8.51 4.29 2.26
CA ASP A 9 9.75 3.54 2.46
C ASP A 9 9.87 2.97 3.89
N GLU A 10 9.10 3.49 4.85
CA GLU A 10 9.06 3.05 6.23
C GLU A 10 8.17 1.80 6.42
N ALA A 11 8.77 0.69 6.85
CA ALA A 11 8.06 -0.59 6.99
C ALA A 11 6.99 -0.57 8.09
N ASP A 12 7.28 0.10 9.21
CA ASP A 12 6.36 0.19 10.36
C ASP A 12 5.08 0.95 9.96
N LEU A 13 5.23 2.02 9.18
CA LEU A 13 4.09 2.79 8.67
C LEU A 13 3.25 1.97 7.70
N ARG A 14 3.88 1.28 6.73
CA ARG A 14 3.15 0.41 5.79
C ARG A 14 2.33 -0.65 6.51
N LEU A 15 2.91 -1.30 7.53
CA LEU A 15 2.22 -2.32 8.30
C LEU A 15 1.01 -1.76 9.06
N ALA A 16 1.15 -0.59 9.70
CA ALA A 16 0.06 0.06 10.42
C ALA A 16 -1.10 0.44 9.47
N ILE A 17 -0.78 0.91 8.27
CA ILE A 17 -1.78 1.28 7.27
C ILE A 17 -2.43 0.04 6.64
N GLU A 18 -1.67 -1.02 6.37
CA GLU A 18 -2.20 -2.31 5.88
C GLU A 18 -3.28 -2.85 6.80
N GLN A 19 -3.02 -2.89 8.11
CA GLN A 19 -4.00 -3.31 9.11
C GLN A 19 -5.25 -2.41 9.13
N THR A 20 -5.05 -1.10 8.99
CA THR A 20 -6.16 -0.13 8.96
C THR A 20 -7.03 -0.32 7.73
N PHE A 21 -6.41 -0.61 6.58
CA PHE A 21 -7.10 -0.78 5.31
C PHE A 21 -7.83 -2.12 5.25
N GLU A 22 -7.23 -3.19 5.77
CA GLU A 22 -7.89 -4.48 5.94
C GLU A 22 -9.16 -4.35 6.80
N LEU A 23 -9.08 -3.61 7.92
CA LEU A 23 -10.22 -3.36 8.79
C LEU A 23 -11.34 -2.55 8.11
N ALA A 24 -10.98 -1.66 7.18
CA ALA A 24 -11.89 -0.83 6.42
C ALA A 24 -12.39 -1.48 5.11
N ASP A 25 -12.01 -2.75 4.85
CA ASP A 25 -12.28 -3.47 3.60
C ASP A 25 -11.81 -2.71 2.35
N ILE A 26 -10.65 -2.04 2.47
CA ILE A 26 -10.01 -1.26 1.41
C ILE A 26 -8.97 -2.13 0.70
N ASP A 27 -9.24 -2.44 -0.56
CA ASP A 27 -8.33 -3.16 -1.45
C ASP A 27 -7.21 -2.23 -1.94
N ALA A 28 -6.03 -2.34 -1.32
CA ALA A 28 -4.84 -1.54 -1.64
C ALA A 28 -3.59 -2.38 -1.88
N LYS A 29 -2.67 -1.83 -2.67
CA LYS A 29 -1.33 -2.40 -2.89
C LYS A 29 -0.28 -1.52 -2.22
N PHE A 30 0.65 -2.17 -1.52
CA PHE A 30 1.70 -1.51 -0.74
C PHE A 30 3.06 -1.64 -1.44
N PHE A 31 3.80 -0.53 -1.52
CA PHE A 31 5.11 -0.47 -2.15
C PHE A 31 6.11 0.31 -1.29
N VAL A 32 7.38 -0.08 -1.37
CA VAL A 32 8.51 0.64 -0.74
C VAL A 32 8.84 1.93 -1.50
N ASP A 33 8.61 1.94 -2.81
CA ASP A 33 9.06 3.00 -3.68
C ASP A 33 8.13 3.16 -4.90
N ALA A 34 8.24 4.32 -5.55
CA ALA A 34 7.41 4.67 -6.69
C ALA A 34 7.75 3.88 -7.96
N GLU A 35 8.98 3.40 -8.12
CA GLU A 35 9.39 2.62 -9.29
C GLU A 35 8.69 1.24 -9.26
N SER A 36 8.73 0.57 -8.12
CA SER A 36 8.02 -0.67 -7.85
C SER A 36 6.51 -0.53 -8.08
N ALA A 37 5.92 0.59 -7.63
CA ALA A 37 4.50 0.87 -7.86
C ALA A 37 4.17 1.07 -9.35
N LEU A 38 5.03 1.78 -10.08
CA LEU A 38 4.87 2.04 -11.51
C LEU A 38 4.98 0.75 -12.34
N ILE A 39 5.88 -0.17 -11.97
CA ILE A 39 6.02 -1.47 -12.65
C ILE A 39 4.80 -2.37 -12.42
N ALA A 40 4.11 -2.21 -11.29
CA ALA A 40 2.94 -3.01 -10.92
C ALA A 40 1.59 -2.47 -11.43
N MET A 41 1.62 -1.41 -12.25
CA MET A 41 0.45 -0.83 -12.95
C MET A 41 -0.06 -1.71 -14.09
#